data_AF-A0A545UC72-F1
#
_entry.id   AF-A0A545UC72-F1
#
_cell.length_a   1.000
_cell.length_b   1.000
_cell.length_c   1.000
_cell.angle_alpha   90.00
_cell.angle_beta   90.00
_cell.angle_gamma   90.00
#
_symmetry.space_group_name_H-M   'P 1'
#
loop_
_entity.id
_entity.type
_entity.pdbx_description
1 polymer ?
#
loop_
_entity_poly.entity_id
_entity_poly.type
_entity_poly.pdbx_seq_one_letter_code
_entity_poly.pdbx_strand_id
1 'polypeptide(L)'
;MKRVTLASASIIVILFFALNPMAKQHTLANAAKPTHTIDKNMPASKHLDSIVLGAGCFWGAEKRYAAIPGVIDAVSGYADGSVTPTYREITKRRNKFNPENHAEVVKVTFNTSLVSLEKILQNYFEGHDPTQLNRQGNDVGTQYRSTILTNSDSQISTALNVLNQFQTLLSKEGYGKITTQVKPLTQFYAAETYHQDYLVKNPNGYCPDHSTGVKFNNQVKNIAKVDNSVLTKGKQIIVIEAENYCPYCEKFKENVVADYQGSIPITFRLASQLTGLKIKSPTWATPTVLFLENGQEVFGKQGYMSPEEFYKALGKFKLGQSEAYNVAFNEGTDSRFCKQYEIFKNTPDGQFVDKLSGAPLFDTRDRFNSGTGWLSFTKAVDGSVYEKPDNKYGLKRIEIRSKTSDVHLGHVFPDGPNGQPRYCINATVLDFVPRQKNAVSG
;
A
#
# COMPACT_ATOMS: atom_id res chain seq x y z
N MET A 1 12.29 -97.45 33.10
CA MET A 1 13.58 -98.20 33.15
C MET A 1 14.69 -97.35 32.53
N LYS A 2 15.95 -97.83 32.58
CA LYS A 2 17.19 -97.31 31.95
C LYS A 2 16.92 -96.57 30.61
N ARG A 3 17.32 -95.29 30.41
CA ARG A 3 18.66 -94.62 30.34
C ARG A 3 19.24 -94.58 28.91
N VAL A 4 19.64 -93.37 28.44
CA VAL A 4 20.92 -93.05 27.73
C VAL A 4 21.08 -93.61 26.29
N THR A 5 21.47 -92.90 25.22
CA THR A 5 21.87 -91.49 24.90
C THR A 5 21.72 -91.27 23.36
N LEU A 6 22.12 -90.20 22.63
CA LEU A 6 23.04 -89.07 22.89
C LEU A 6 22.57 -87.73 22.25
N ALA A 7 23.35 -87.11 21.36
CA ALA A 7 23.20 -85.73 20.84
C ALA A 7 23.89 -85.51 19.47
N SER A 8 23.56 -84.42 18.78
CA SER A 8 24.33 -83.83 17.67
C SER A 8 23.95 -82.35 17.43
N ALA A 9 24.86 -81.54 16.85
CA ALA A 9 24.78 -80.10 16.53
C ALA A 9 24.73 -79.14 17.75
N SER A 10 25.78 -78.37 18.06
CA SER A 10 26.34 -77.16 17.37
C SER A 10 25.51 -75.89 17.64
N ILE A 11 25.77 -75.14 18.72
CA ILE A 11 26.79 -74.06 18.83
C ILE A 11 26.57 -72.89 17.86
N ILE A 12 26.23 -71.71 18.38
CA ILE A 12 26.91 -70.43 18.07
C ILE A 12 26.62 -69.35 19.15
N VAL A 13 27.73 -68.78 19.66
CA VAL A 13 27.97 -67.48 20.32
C VAL A 13 26.94 -66.88 21.31
N ILE A 14 27.44 -66.64 22.53
CA ILE A 14 26.85 -65.86 23.62
C ILE A 14 27.18 -64.37 23.46
N LEU A 15 26.27 -63.45 23.81
CA LEU A 15 26.65 -62.25 24.58
C LEU A 15 25.48 -61.76 25.47
N PHE A 16 25.71 -61.69 26.78
CA PHE A 16 24.81 -61.02 27.72
C PHE A 16 25.05 -59.52 27.69
N PHE A 17 23.99 -58.72 27.80
CA PHE A 17 24.06 -57.33 28.28
C PHE A 17 22.99 -57.09 29.34
N ALA A 18 23.38 -56.40 30.41
CA ALA A 18 22.56 -56.26 31.62
C ALA A 18 21.52 -55.13 31.50
N LEU A 19 20.39 -55.31 32.18
CA LEU A 19 19.35 -54.30 32.34
C LEU A 19 19.81 -53.17 33.26
N ASN A 20 19.52 -51.93 32.88
CA ASN A 20 19.62 -50.76 33.76
C ASN A 20 18.50 -49.76 33.41
N PRO A 21 17.61 -49.36 34.34
CA PRO A 21 16.48 -48.48 34.05
C PRO A 21 16.91 -47.01 34.09
N MET A 22 17.15 -46.40 32.92
CA MET A 22 17.50 -44.98 32.83
C MET A 22 16.24 -44.09 32.86
N ALA A 23 16.24 -43.08 33.74
CA ALA A 23 15.10 -42.18 33.93
C ALA A 23 14.86 -41.28 32.70
N LYS A 24 13.59 -41.06 32.33
CA LYS A 24 13.19 -40.09 31.31
C LYS A 24 13.44 -38.67 31.81
N GLN A 25 14.49 -38.02 31.32
CA GLN A 25 14.63 -36.57 31.42
C GLN A 25 13.57 -35.90 30.55
N HIS A 26 12.68 -35.11 31.17
CA HIS A 26 11.78 -34.22 30.45
C HIS A 26 12.55 -32.97 29.99
N THR A 27 13.19 -33.05 28.83
CA THR A 27 13.70 -31.86 28.14
C THR A 27 12.52 -31.05 27.60
N LEU A 28 12.18 -29.97 28.30
CA LEU A 28 11.28 -28.94 27.78
C LEU A 28 11.94 -28.26 26.57
N ALA A 29 11.58 -28.69 25.38
CA ALA A 29 12.00 -28.06 24.14
C ALA A 29 11.38 -26.65 24.07
N ASN A 30 12.19 -25.63 24.37
CA ASN A 30 11.79 -24.24 24.26
C ASN A 30 11.52 -23.93 22.78
N ALA A 31 10.25 -23.87 22.39
CA ALA A 31 9.84 -23.56 21.03
C ALA A 31 10.17 -22.09 20.73
N ALA A 32 11.34 -21.85 20.12
CA ALA A 32 11.74 -20.52 19.69
C ALA A 32 10.69 -19.96 18.72
N LYS A 33 10.09 -18.81 19.06
CA LYS A 33 9.24 -18.06 18.12
C LYS A 33 10.05 -17.79 16.84
N PRO A 34 9.46 -17.95 15.64
CA PRO A 34 10.16 -17.65 14.41
C PRO A 34 10.51 -16.16 14.37
N THR A 35 11.80 -15.85 14.40
CA THR A 35 12.32 -14.50 14.14
C THR A 35 12.12 -14.17 12.66
N HIS A 36 10.92 -13.69 12.33
CA HIS A 36 10.64 -13.13 11.01
C HIS A 36 11.53 -11.90 10.80
N THR A 37 12.62 -12.08 10.05
CA THR A 37 13.44 -11.00 9.53
C THR A 37 12.54 -10.10 8.67
N ILE A 38 12.26 -8.89 9.17
CA ILE A 38 11.46 -7.92 8.43
C ILE A 38 12.28 -7.44 7.24
N ASP A 39 12.02 -8.03 6.08
CA ASP A 39 12.58 -7.59 4.81
C ASP A 39 12.16 -6.13 4.56
N LYS A 40 13.16 -5.25 4.46
CA LYS A 40 12.94 -3.80 4.35
C LYS A 40 12.44 -3.36 2.96
N ASN A 41 12.32 -4.28 2.00
CA ASN A 41 11.82 -4.02 0.64
C ASN A 41 10.62 -4.90 0.22
N MET A 42 9.69 -5.21 1.13
CA MET A 42 8.44 -5.89 0.75
C MET A 42 7.57 -5.03 -0.21
N PRO A 43 7.25 -5.50 -1.43
CA PRO A 43 6.59 -4.70 -2.46
C PRO A 43 5.08 -4.53 -2.20
N ALA A 44 4.49 -3.48 -2.78
CA ALA A 44 3.05 -3.22 -2.68
C ALA A 44 2.20 -4.22 -3.48
N SER A 45 0.99 -4.54 -2.99
CA SER A 45 -0.05 -5.16 -3.80
C SER A 45 -0.56 -4.15 -4.84
N LYS A 46 -0.43 -4.48 -6.14
CA LYS A 46 -0.85 -3.62 -7.26
C LYS A 46 -2.22 -4.03 -7.77
N HIS A 47 -3.16 -3.09 -7.84
CA HIS A 47 -4.50 -3.28 -8.39
C HIS A 47 -4.57 -2.80 -9.84
N LEU A 48 -3.63 -3.23 -10.67
CA LEU A 48 -3.53 -2.81 -12.07
C LEU A 48 -3.86 -3.96 -13.03
N ASP A 49 -4.74 -3.70 -13.97
CA ASP A 49 -4.99 -4.55 -15.15
C ASP A 49 -4.84 -3.72 -16.44
N SER A 50 -4.74 -4.36 -17.60
CA SER A 50 -4.72 -3.68 -18.90
C SER A 50 -5.43 -4.45 -20.01
N ILE A 51 -6.03 -3.71 -20.93
CA ILE A 51 -6.77 -4.20 -22.10
C ILE A 51 -6.30 -3.43 -23.34
N VAL A 52 -6.24 -4.07 -24.50
CA VAL A 52 -5.85 -3.41 -25.77
C VAL A 52 -7.07 -3.32 -26.70
N LEU A 53 -7.36 -2.11 -27.18
CA LEU A 53 -8.64 -1.75 -27.79
C LEU A 53 -8.46 -1.00 -29.11
N GLY A 54 -8.94 -1.57 -30.21
CA GLY A 54 -9.00 -0.94 -31.53
C GLY A 54 -10.42 -0.45 -31.85
N ALA A 55 -10.55 0.83 -32.21
CA ALA A 55 -11.83 1.53 -32.34
C ALA A 55 -11.77 2.68 -33.38
N GLY A 56 -11.08 2.47 -34.50
CA GLY A 56 -10.77 3.52 -35.48
C GLY A 56 -9.45 4.22 -35.18
N CYS A 57 -9.29 5.48 -35.60
CA CYS A 57 -8.09 6.26 -35.34
C CYS A 57 -7.79 6.35 -33.83
N PHE A 58 -6.60 5.93 -33.41
CA PHE A 58 -6.30 5.83 -31.97
C PHE A 58 -6.27 7.17 -31.24
N TRP A 59 -6.10 8.31 -31.92
CA TRP A 59 -6.00 9.64 -31.28
C TRP A 59 -7.25 10.02 -30.48
N GLY A 60 -8.43 9.82 -31.08
CA GLY A 60 -9.72 10.06 -30.40
C GLY A 60 -10.04 8.99 -29.35
N ALA A 61 -9.52 7.78 -29.50
CA ALA A 61 -9.69 6.69 -28.53
C ALA A 61 -8.83 6.93 -27.27
N GLU A 62 -7.54 7.23 -27.45
CA GLU A 62 -6.55 7.54 -26.41
C GLU A 62 -7.04 8.64 -25.48
N LYS A 63 -7.41 9.80 -26.05
CA LYS A 63 -7.98 10.94 -25.31
C LYS A 63 -9.21 10.57 -24.49
N ARG A 64 -10.05 9.66 -24.99
CA ARG A 64 -11.28 9.23 -24.29
C ARG A 64 -10.97 8.25 -23.16
N TYR A 65 -10.07 7.28 -23.35
CA TYR A 65 -9.68 6.37 -22.27
C TYR A 65 -8.90 7.09 -21.17
N ALA A 66 -7.97 7.99 -21.51
CA ALA A 66 -7.24 8.81 -20.55
C ALA A 66 -8.14 9.72 -19.69
N ALA A 67 -9.35 10.03 -20.16
CA ALA A 67 -10.35 10.81 -19.43
C ALA A 67 -11.24 9.97 -18.48
N ILE A 68 -11.15 8.63 -18.49
CA ILE A 68 -11.97 7.77 -17.61
C ILE A 68 -11.34 7.75 -16.20
N PRO A 69 -12.08 8.16 -15.14
CA PRO A 69 -11.59 8.06 -13.77
C PRO A 69 -11.22 6.62 -13.42
N GLY A 70 -9.96 6.41 -13.00
CA GLY A 70 -9.42 5.09 -12.69
C GLY A 70 -8.52 4.50 -13.78
N VAL A 71 -8.52 5.04 -15.01
CA VAL A 71 -7.43 4.78 -15.97
C VAL A 71 -6.16 5.46 -15.47
N ILE A 72 -5.03 4.77 -15.63
CA ILE A 72 -3.71 5.17 -15.15
C ILE A 72 -2.78 5.51 -16.32
N ASP A 73 -2.95 4.84 -17.46
CA ASP A 73 -2.15 5.02 -18.67
C ASP A 73 -2.96 4.58 -19.91
N ALA A 74 -2.73 5.24 -21.05
CA ALA A 74 -3.42 4.99 -22.32
C ALA A 74 -2.44 5.23 -23.48
N VAL A 75 -1.88 4.14 -24.03
CA VAL A 75 -0.78 4.20 -25.01
C VAL A 75 -1.27 3.82 -26.40
N SER A 76 -1.15 4.72 -27.38
CA SER A 76 -1.44 4.46 -28.79
C SER A 76 -0.44 3.45 -29.39
N GLY A 77 -0.89 2.57 -30.27
CA GLY A 77 -0.05 1.50 -30.81
C GLY A 77 -0.66 0.66 -31.92
N TYR A 78 0.08 -0.39 -32.25
CA TYR A 78 -0.20 -1.36 -33.30
C TYR A 78 -0.23 -2.76 -32.69
N ALA A 79 -1.22 -3.57 -33.05
CA ALA A 79 -1.34 -4.95 -32.60
C ALA A 79 -2.04 -5.82 -33.66
N ASP A 80 -2.16 -7.12 -33.41
CA ASP A 80 -3.01 -8.02 -34.21
C ASP A 80 -2.64 -8.11 -35.71
N GLY A 81 -1.36 -8.22 -36.05
CA GLY A 81 -0.91 -8.30 -37.45
C GLY A 81 0.52 -8.82 -37.57
N SER A 82 1.00 -8.96 -38.80
CA SER A 82 2.32 -9.51 -39.13
C SER A 82 3.17 -8.62 -40.06
N VAL A 83 2.61 -7.50 -40.56
CA VAL A 83 3.37 -6.45 -41.27
C VAL A 83 4.30 -5.69 -40.31
N THR A 84 5.22 -4.86 -40.81
CA THR A 84 6.08 -4.04 -39.94
C THR A 84 5.26 -3.03 -39.12
N PRO A 85 5.33 -3.02 -37.78
CA PRO A 85 4.49 -2.17 -36.91
C PRO A 85 5.00 -0.73 -36.86
N THR A 86 4.71 0.05 -37.90
CA THR A 86 4.98 1.50 -37.98
C THR A 86 3.86 2.18 -38.75
N TYR A 87 3.53 3.43 -38.41
CA TYR A 87 2.48 4.18 -39.11
C TYR A 87 2.70 4.20 -40.63
N ARG A 88 3.97 4.37 -41.04
CA ARG A 88 4.40 4.41 -42.44
C ARG A 88 4.12 3.11 -43.21
N GLU A 89 4.12 1.94 -42.58
CA GLU A 89 3.82 0.67 -43.26
C GLU A 89 2.32 0.37 -43.25
N ILE A 90 1.64 0.49 -42.11
CA ILE A 90 0.23 0.07 -41.97
C ILE A 90 -0.73 0.90 -42.83
N THR A 91 -0.37 2.16 -43.11
CA THR A 91 -1.16 3.09 -43.95
C THR A 91 -0.92 2.92 -45.46
N LYS A 92 0.04 2.09 -45.89
CA LYS A 92 0.33 1.93 -47.33
C LYS A 92 -0.88 1.36 -48.07
N ARG A 93 -1.10 1.84 -49.30
CA ARG A 93 -2.23 1.40 -50.16
C ARG A 93 -2.31 -0.14 -50.33
N ARG A 94 -1.18 -0.84 -50.30
CA ARG A 94 -1.10 -2.32 -50.31
C ARG A 94 -1.68 -2.98 -49.05
N ASN A 95 -1.58 -2.32 -47.90
CA ASN A 95 -2.00 -2.85 -46.60
C ASN A 95 -3.41 -2.42 -46.19
N LYS A 96 -3.99 -1.40 -46.85
CA LYS A 96 -5.33 -0.84 -46.55
C LYS A 96 -6.43 -1.89 -46.35
N PHE A 97 -6.41 -2.99 -47.10
CA PHE A 97 -7.35 -4.11 -46.93
C PHE A 97 -6.65 -5.47 -46.76
N ASN A 98 -5.38 -5.45 -46.37
CA ASN A 98 -4.63 -6.65 -46.05
C ASN A 98 -5.11 -7.18 -44.67
N PRO A 99 -5.55 -8.45 -44.54
CA PRO A 99 -5.95 -9.02 -43.25
C PRO A 99 -4.78 -9.11 -42.26
N GLU A 100 -3.55 -9.25 -42.76
CA GLU A 100 -2.32 -9.29 -41.96
C GLU A 100 -1.86 -7.92 -41.44
N ASN A 101 -2.58 -6.85 -41.78
CA ASN A 101 -2.27 -5.49 -41.33
C ASN A 101 -2.61 -5.32 -39.84
N HIS A 102 -1.77 -4.62 -39.09
CA HIS A 102 -2.07 -4.28 -37.70
C HIS A 102 -3.33 -3.41 -37.60
N ALA A 103 -4.05 -3.55 -36.49
CA ALA A 103 -5.03 -2.55 -36.05
C ALA A 103 -4.30 -1.38 -35.37
N GLU A 104 -4.78 -0.16 -35.59
CA GLU A 104 -4.57 0.95 -34.65
C GLU A 104 -5.35 0.63 -33.37
N VAL A 105 -4.63 0.65 -32.24
CA VAL A 105 -5.15 0.26 -30.93
C VAL A 105 -4.64 1.21 -29.85
N VAL A 106 -5.34 1.25 -28.72
CA VAL A 106 -4.83 1.85 -27.47
C VAL A 106 -4.69 0.74 -26.43
N LYS A 107 -3.53 0.67 -25.77
CA LYS A 107 -3.38 -0.11 -24.53
C LYS A 107 -3.84 0.75 -23.36
N VAL A 108 -4.96 0.38 -22.75
CA VAL A 108 -5.52 1.04 -21.57
C VAL A 108 -5.09 0.26 -20.33
N THR A 109 -4.35 0.91 -19.42
CA THR A 109 -3.97 0.36 -18.11
C THR A 109 -4.76 1.07 -17.02
N PHE A 110 -5.42 0.34 -16.14
CA PHE A 110 -6.41 0.89 -15.21
C PHE A 110 -6.33 0.27 -13.81
N ASN A 111 -6.76 1.06 -12.82
CA ASN A 111 -6.88 0.65 -11.42
C ASN A 111 -8.20 -0.08 -11.21
N THR A 112 -8.15 -1.39 -10.96
CA THR A 112 -9.33 -2.25 -10.78
C THR A 112 -10.13 -1.91 -9.53
N SER A 113 -9.54 -1.19 -8.56
CA SER A 113 -10.23 -0.65 -7.36
C SER A 113 -10.88 0.73 -7.58
N LEU A 114 -10.86 1.25 -8.81
CA LEU A 114 -11.52 2.51 -9.21
C LEU A 114 -12.47 2.33 -10.40
N VAL A 115 -12.12 1.49 -11.37
CA VAL A 115 -12.93 1.23 -12.56
C VAL A 115 -12.87 -0.25 -12.94
N SER A 116 -14.03 -0.84 -13.23
CA SER A 116 -14.12 -2.22 -13.69
C SER A 116 -13.79 -2.33 -15.18
N LEU A 117 -13.27 -3.49 -15.60
CA LEU A 117 -13.08 -3.81 -17.02
C LEU A 117 -14.39 -3.67 -17.82
N GLU A 118 -15.52 -4.11 -17.23
CA GLU A 118 -16.85 -3.89 -17.78
C GLU A 118 -17.09 -2.40 -18.10
N LYS A 119 -16.73 -1.48 -17.20
CA LYS A 119 -16.92 -0.05 -17.44
C LYS A 119 -15.98 0.51 -18.51
N ILE A 120 -14.75 0.00 -18.62
CA ILE A 120 -13.85 0.31 -19.74
C ILE A 120 -14.47 -0.16 -21.07
N LEU A 121 -14.99 -1.38 -21.12
CA LEU A 121 -15.63 -1.97 -22.31
C LEU A 121 -16.94 -1.28 -22.70
N GLN A 122 -17.72 -0.77 -21.73
CA GLN A 122 -18.88 0.06 -22.01
C GLN A 122 -18.46 1.37 -22.71
N ASN A 123 -17.44 2.07 -22.20
CA ASN A 123 -16.90 3.28 -22.85
C ASN A 123 -16.30 2.98 -24.24
N TYR A 124 -15.68 1.81 -24.42
CA TYR A 124 -15.20 1.34 -25.73
C TYR A 124 -16.34 1.25 -26.75
N PHE A 125 -17.43 0.55 -26.41
CA PHE A 125 -18.57 0.37 -27.31
C PHE A 125 -19.38 1.66 -27.53
N GLU A 126 -19.56 2.50 -26.50
CA GLU A 126 -20.18 3.82 -26.64
C GLU A 126 -19.33 4.80 -27.48
N GLY A 127 -18.04 4.53 -27.67
CA GLY A 127 -17.10 5.42 -28.34
C GLY A 127 -17.00 5.29 -29.87
N HIS A 128 -17.62 4.29 -30.50
CA HIS A 128 -17.45 4.04 -31.93
C HIS A 128 -18.66 3.30 -32.52
N ASP A 129 -18.64 2.99 -33.83
CA ASP A 129 -19.65 2.15 -34.48
C ASP A 129 -19.08 0.74 -34.69
N PRO A 130 -19.30 -0.19 -33.75
CA PRO A 130 -18.77 -1.55 -33.86
C PRO A 130 -19.39 -2.36 -35.01
N THR A 131 -20.42 -1.84 -35.71
CA THR A 131 -21.02 -2.50 -36.89
C THR A 131 -20.25 -2.21 -38.18
N GLN A 132 -19.36 -1.22 -38.19
CA GLN A 132 -18.53 -0.88 -39.36
C GLN A 132 -17.31 -1.79 -39.49
N LEU A 133 -17.39 -2.78 -40.39
CA LEU A 133 -16.28 -3.65 -40.74
C LEU A 133 -15.12 -2.85 -41.40
N ASN A 134 -13.92 -2.94 -40.83
CA ASN A 134 -12.69 -2.33 -41.37
C ASN A 134 -12.84 -0.83 -41.71
N ARG A 135 -13.57 -0.09 -40.87
CA ARG A 135 -13.88 1.33 -41.04
C ARG A 135 -14.31 1.94 -39.71
N GLN A 136 -14.03 3.22 -39.49
CA GLN A 136 -14.78 4.09 -38.58
C GLN A 136 -14.99 5.47 -39.21
N GLY A 137 -16.24 5.87 -39.47
CA GLY A 137 -16.55 7.19 -40.04
C GLY A 137 -15.92 7.38 -41.43
N ASN A 138 -14.89 8.20 -41.54
CA ASN A 138 -14.14 8.43 -42.79
C ASN A 138 -12.84 7.60 -42.89
N ASP A 139 -12.39 7.02 -41.78
CA ASP A 139 -11.17 6.20 -41.72
C ASP A 139 -11.52 4.79 -42.20
N VAL A 140 -11.04 4.43 -43.39
CA VAL A 140 -11.37 3.15 -44.06
C VAL A 140 -10.11 2.31 -44.23
N GLY A 141 -10.12 1.11 -43.69
CA GLY A 141 -9.03 0.13 -43.84
C GLY A 141 -9.02 -0.90 -42.71
N THR A 142 -8.33 -2.03 -42.94
CA THR A 142 -8.14 -3.07 -41.92
C THR A 142 -7.50 -2.53 -40.65
N GLN A 143 -6.66 -1.49 -40.73
CA GLN A 143 -6.10 -0.84 -39.55
C GLN A 143 -7.11 -0.11 -38.66
N TYR A 144 -8.30 0.25 -39.19
CA TYR A 144 -9.36 0.93 -38.44
C TYR A 144 -10.47 -0.02 -37.98
N ARG A 145 -10.20 -1.33 -37.92
CA ARG A 145 -11.16 -2.35 -37.47
C ARG A 145 -11.45 -2.26 -35.97
N SER A 146 -12.69 -2.59 -35.61
CA SER A 146 -13.10 -2.80 -34.22
C SER A 146 -12.50 -4.12 -33.68
N THR A 147 -11.68 -4.05 -32.63
CA THR A 147 -11.16 -5.26 -31.94
C THR A 147 -10.85 -5.04 -30.47
N ILE A 148 -11.00 -6.10 -29.67
CA ILE A 148 -10.65 -6.19 -28.24
C ILE A 148 -9.62 -7.31 -28.10
N LEU A 149 -8.41 -6.97 -27.65
CA LEU A 149 -7.30 -7.89 -27.47
C LEU A 149 -7.02 -8.06 -25.97
N THR A 150 -7.18 -9.29 -25.49
CA THR A 150 -7.31 -9.66 -24.08
C THR A 150 -6.05 -10.32 -23.51
N ASN A 151 -5.83 -10.18 -22.20
CA ASN A 151 -4.70 -10.80 -21.49
C ASN A 151 -5.03 -12.12 -20.78
N SER A 152 -6.33 -12.47 -20.65
CA SER A 152 -6.80 -13.63 -19.90
C SER A 152 -8.26 -13.99 -20.22
N ASP A 153 -8.66 -15.24 -19.93
CA ASP A 153 -10.00 -15.76 -20.23
C ASP A 153 -11.13 -15.05 -19.47
N SER A 154 -10.83 -14.45 -18.32
CA SER A 154 -11.75 -13.60 -17.57
C SER A 154 -12.08 -12.31 -18.35
N GLN A 155 -11.08 -11.72 -19.01
CA GLN A 155 -11.31 -10.58 -19.90
C GLN A 155 -12.13 -10.98 -21.14
N ILE A 156 -11.87 -12.15 -21.74
CA ILE A 156 -12.66 -12.68 -22.87
C ILE A 156 -14.13 -12.83 -22.47
N SER A 157 -14.38 -13.47 -21.32
CA SER A 157 -15.73 -13.70 -20.78
C SER A 157 -16.48 -12.38 -20.54
N THR A 158 -15.79 -11.37 -19.99
CA THR A 158 -16.34 -10.03 -19.76
C THR A 158 -16.61 -9.30 -21.08
N ALA A 159 -15.68 -9.35 -22.02
CA ALA A 159 -15.81 -8.72 -23.34
C ALA A 159 -16.99 -9.26 -24.15
N LEU A 160 -17.18 -10.59 -24.16
CA LEU A 160 -18.31 -11.22 -24.84
C LEU A 160 -19.66 -10.89 -24.19
N ASN A 161 -19.72 -10.81 -22.85
CA ASN A 161 -20.91 -10.39 -22.12
C ASN A 161 -21.31 -8.94 -22.51
N VAL A 162 -20.37 -7.99 -22.40
CA VAL A 162 -20.63 -6.57 -22.72
C VAL A 162 -20.97 -6.37 -24.21
N LEU A 163 -20.32 -7.13 -25.11
CA LEU A 163 -20.64 -7.14 -26.55
C LEU A 163 -22.09 -7.58 -26.80
N ASN A 164 -22.53 -8.68 -26.19
CA ASN A 164 -23.89 -9.20 -26.36
C ASN A 164 -24.95 -8.21 -25.82
N GLN A 165 -24.67 -7.56 -24.69
CA GLN A 165 -25.52 -6.48 -24.16
C GLN A 165 -25.61 -5.30 -25.15
N PHE A 166 -24.48 -4.83 -25.68
CA PHE A 166 -24.48 -3.70 -26.62
C PHE A 166 -25.15 -4.05 -27.95
N GLN A 167 -25.00 -5.28 -28.45
CA GLN A 167 -25.70 -5.76 -29.63
C GLN A 167 -27.22 -5.65 -29.46
N THR A 168 -27.76 -5.99 -28.29
CA THR A 168 -29.20 -5.85 -28.01
C THR A 168 -29.66 -4.38 -28.07
N LEU A 169 -28.84 -3.44 -27.57
CA LEU A 169 -29.12 -2.00 -27.63
C LEU A 169 -29.03 -1.46 -29.07
N LEU A 170 -27.98 -1.82 -29.81
CA LEU A 170 -27.79 -1.44 -31.21
C LEU A 170 -28.93 -1.94 -32.11
N SER A 171 -29.31 -3.22 -31.98
CA SER A 171 -30.41 -3.80 -32.78
C SER A 171 -31.76 -3.15 -32.51
N LYS A 172 -32.00 -2.63 -31.30
CA LYS A 172 -33.21 -1.88 -30.97
C LYS A 172 -33.27 -0.53 -31.69
N GLU A 173 -32.14 0.15 -31.83
CA GLU A 173 -32.01 1.44 -32.53
C GLU A 173 -31.72 1.27 -34.04
N GLY A 174 -31.94 0.06 -34.60
CA GLY A 174 -31.85 -0.21 -36.04
C GLY A 174 -30.45 -0.47 -36.60
N TYR A 175 -29.42 -0.56 -35.75
CA TYR A 175 -28.05 -0.85 -36.18
C TYR A 175 -27.84 -2.34 -36.50
N GLY A 176 -26.80 -2.59 -37.33
CA GLY A 176 -26.45 -3.93 -37.79
C GLY A 176 -25.80 -4.84 -36.72
N LYS A 177 -25.22 -5.95 -37.19
CA LYS A 177 -24.46 -6.85 -36.33
C LYS A 177 -23.08 -6.25 -36.01
N ILE A 178 -22.66 -6.36 -34.76
CA ILE A 178 -21.31 -6.04 -34.29
C ILE A 178 -20.28 -6.90 -35.05
N THR A 179 -19.21 -6.23 -35.51
CA THR A 179 -18.07 -6.81 -36.24
C THR A 179 -16.80 -6.92 -35.39
N THR A 180 -16.85 -6.39 -34.16
CA THR A 180 -15.76 -6.42 -33.17
C THR A 180 -15.19 -7.82 -32.95
N GLN A 181 -13.89 -7.99 -33.16
CA GLN A 181 -13.20 -9.25 -32.87
C GLN A 181 -12.66 -9.26 -31.44
N VAL A 182 -13.03 -10.27 -30.65
CA VAL A 182 -12.50 -10.53 -29.29
C VAL A 182 -11.53 -11.71 -29.35
N LYS A 183 -10.28 -11.54 -28.89
CA LYS A 183 -9.23 -12.58 -28.96
C LYS A 183 -8.06 -12.30 -27.99
N PRO A 184 -7.18 -13.27 -27.70
CA PRO A 184 -5.95 -13.02 -26.94
C PRO A 184 -5.01 -12.03 -27.64
N LEU A 185 -4.30 -11.22 -26.84
CA LEU A 185 -3.24 -10.32 -27.32
C LEU A 185 -1.94 -11.09 -27.53
N THR A 186 -1.55 -11.34 -28.79
CA THR A 186 -0.26 -11.95 -29.11
C THR A 186 0.92 -11.01 -28.84
N GLN A 187 0.85 -9.78 -29.40
CA GLN A 187 1.87 -8.75 -29.21
C GLN A 187 1.28 -7.34 -29.42
N PHE A 188 1.82 -6.37 -28.70
CA PHE A 188 1.53 -4.93 -28.82
C PHE A 188 2.84 -4.19 -29.11
N TYR A 189 2.80 -3.25 -30.05
CA TYR A 189 3.89 -2.35 -30.40
C TYR A 189 3.43 -0.91 -30.15
N ALA A 190 4.16 -0.14 -29.33
CA ALA A 190 3.82 1.27 -29.11
C ALA A 190 4.06 2.07 -30.40
N ALA A 191 3.13 2.98 -30.73
CA ALA A 191 3.26 3.88 -31.86
C ALA A 191 4.36 4.92 -31.63
N GLU A 192 4.86 5.52 -32.71
CA GLU A 192 5.88 6.56 -32.66
C GLU A 192 5.49 7.73 -31.72
N THR A 193 6.47 8.38 -31.08
CA THR A 193 6.25 9.36 -29.98
C THR A 193 5.43 10.61 -30.36
N TYR A 194 5.23 10.87 -31.65
CA TYR A 194 4.36 11.93 -32.17
C TYR A 194 2.87 11.53 -32.25
N HIS A 195 2.55 10.23 -32.17
CA HIS A 195 1.18 9.72 -32.09
C HIS A 195 0.64 9.66 -30.66
N GLN A 196 1.52 9.42 -29.67
CA GLN A 196 1.16 9.45 -28.25
C GLN A 196 0.66 10.85 -27.86
N ASP A 197 -0.31 10.97 -26.96
CA ASP A 197 -0.92 12.22 -26.49
C ASP A 197 -1.33 13.20 -27.61
N TYR A 198 -1.64 12.72 -28.82
CA TYR A 198 -1.65 13.58 -30.02
C TYR A 198 -2.61 14.77 -29.88
N LEU A 199 -3.77 14.58 -29.25
CA LEU A 199 -4.78 15.62 -29.04
C LEU A 199 -4.56 16.48 -27.78
N VAL A 200 -3.56 16.15 -26.96
CA VAL A 200 -3.01 17.04 -25.93
C VAL A 200 -1.98 17.98 -26.56
N LYS A 201 -1.11 17.42 -27.41
CA LYS A 201 -0.10 18.13 -28.21
C LYS A 201 -0.74 19.02 -29.29
N ASN A 202 -1.88 18.61 -29.85
CA ASN A 202 -2.61 19.28 -30.92
C ASN A 202 -4.11 19.39 -30.55
N PRO A 203 -4.54 20.38 -29.74
CA PRO A 203 -5.92 20.48 -29.26
C PRO A 203 -7.00 20.55 -30.35
N ASN A 204 -6.65 21.13 -31.51
CA ASN A 204 -7.49 21.23 -32.71
C ASN A 204 -7.20 20.11 -33.74
N GLY A 205 -6.54 19.03 -33.33
CA GLY A 205 -6.20 17.89 -34.18
C GLY A 205 -7.41 17.04 -34.60
N TYR A 206 -7.19 16.12 -35.54
CA TYR A 206 -8.25 15.25 -36.06
C TYR A 206 -8.85 14.35 -34.96
N CYS A 207 -10.11 14.61 -34.63
CA CYS A 207 -10.88 13.88 -33.61
C CYS A 207 -12.37 13.84 -33.99
N PRO A 208 -12.75 13.13 -35.08
CA PRO A 208 -14.15 12.89 -35.40
C PRO A 208 -14.85 12.15 -34.26
N ASP A 209 -16.16 12.36 -34.11
CA ASP A 209 -16.99 11.40 -33.39
C ASP A 209 -17.30 10.20 -34.32
N HIS A 210 -17.26 9.02 -33.75
CA HIS A 210 -17.57 7.75 -34.41
C HIS A 210 -18.71 7.01 -33.69
N SER A 211 -19.22 7.54 -32.58
CA SER A 211 -20.25 6.89 -31.77
C SER A 211 -21.58 6.78 -32.49
N THR A 212 -22.35 5.73 -32.15
CA THR A 212 -23.73 5.52 -32.63
C THR A 212 -24.77 6.35 -31.88
N GLY A 213 -24.35 7.10 -30.85
CA GLY A 213 -25.23 7.73 -29.85
C GLY A 213 -25.87 6.75 -28.85
N VAL A 214 -25.83 5.45 -29.11
CA VAL A 214 -26.41 4.39 -28.25
C VAL A 214 -25.56 4.21 -26.99
N LYS A 215 -26.20 4.11 -25.82
CA LYS A 215 -25.53 4.03 -24.51
C LYS A 215 -26.09 2.93 -23.64
N PHE A 216 -25.24 2.38 -22.77
CA PHE A 216 -25.68 1.45 -21.73
C PHE A 216 -26.55 2.21 -20.72
N ASN A 217 -27.68 1.61 -20.35
CA ASN A 217 -28.56 2.17 -19.31
C ASN A 217 -27.94 1.93 -17.92
N ASN A 218 -26.98 2.80 -17.58
CA ASN A 218 -26.15 2.68 -16.39
C ASN A 218 -26.98 2.94 -15.12
N GLN A 219 -27.47 1.88 -14.48
CA GLN A 219 -27.68 1.90 -13.04
C GLN A 219 -26.31 2.05 -12.37
N VAL A 220 -25.92 3.30 -12.12
CA VAL A 220 -24.72 3.62 -11.35
C VAL A 220 -24.86 2.95 -9.98
N LYS A 221 -24.03 1.94 -9.71
CA LYS A 221 -23.85 1.43 -8.34
C LYS A 221 -23.42 2.62 -7.50
N ASN A 222 -24.30 3.09 -6.63
CA ASN A 222 -24.01 4.19 -5.70
C ASN A 222 -22.96 3.71 -4.70
N ILE A 223 -21.68 3.87 -5.05
CA ILE A 223 -20.56 3.78 -4.11
C ILE A 223 -20.88 4.80 -3.02
N ALA A 224 -21.15 4.32 -1.81
CA ALA A 224 -21.59 5.16 -0.71
C ALA A 224 -20.57 6.28 -0.48
N LYS A 225 -21.00 7.53 -0.61
CA LYS A 225 -20.14 8.70 -0.40
C LYS A 225 -19.73 8.77 1.08
N VAL A 226 -18.55 8.23 1.37
CA VAL A 226 -17.92 8.35 2.69
C VAL A 226 -17.58 9.81 2.94
N ASP A 227 -17.97 10.32 4.12
CA ASP A 227 -17.58 11.68 4.51
C ASP A 227 -16.10 11.75 4.87
N ASN A 228 -15.46 12.82 4.38
CA ASN A 228 -14.07 13.17 4.62
C ASN A 228 -13.93 14.58 5.23
N SER A 229 -15.03 15.22 5.68
CA SER A 229 -15.06 16.57 6.28
C SER A 229 -14.20 16.73 7.55
N VAL A 230 -13.87 15.62 8.21
CA VAL A 230 -12.92 15.56 9.33
C VAL A 230 -11.48 15.52 8.81
N LEU A 231 -11.24 14.79 7.72
CA LEU A 231 -9.91 14.60 7.11
C LEU A 231 -9.38 15.84 6.39
N THR A 232 -10.23 16.85 6.17
CA THR A 232 -9.82 18.17 5.66
C THR A 232 -9.34 19.14 6.75
N LYS A 233 -9.20 18.70 8.01
CA LYS A 233 -8.83 19.55 9.15
C LYS A 233 -7.60 19.03 9.89
N GLY A 234 -6.60 19.89 10.10
CA GLY A 234 -5.40 19.58 10.86
C GLY A 234 -4.53 18.51 10.21
N LYS A 235 -3.70 17.84 11.01
CA LYS A 235 -2.85 16.72 10.58
C LYS A 235 -3.60 15.40 10.70
N GLN A 236 -3.50 14.57 9.66
CA GLN A 236 -4.24 13.31 9.48
C GLN A 236 -3.31 12.27 8.87
N ILE A 237 -3.50 10.99 9.20
CA ILE A 237 -2.86 9.87 8.50
C ILE A 237 -3.96 9.07 7.81
N ILE A 238 -3.82 8.82 6.51
CA ILE A 238 -4.75 7.98 5.73
C ILE A 238 -4.00 6.77 5.23
N VAL A 239 -4.57 5.58 5.43
CA VAL A 239 -4.08 4.34 4.83
C VAL A 239 -5.07 3.91 3.76
N ILE A 240 -4.62 3.93 2.51
CA ILE A 240 -5.37 3.35 1.39
C ILE A 240 -5.22 1.83 1.47
N GLU A 241 -6.33 1.13 1.60
CA GLU A 241 -6.40 -0.33 1.60
C GLU A 241 -7.19 -0.90 0.41
N ALA A 242 -7.12 -2.22 0.23
CA ALA A 242 -7.85 -2.93 -0.82
C ALA A 242 -9.29 -3.26 -0.36
N GLU A 243 -10.23 -3.30 -1.30
CA GLU A 243 -11.63 -3.67 -1.03
C GLU A 243 -11.79 -5.16 -0.67
N ASN A 244 -10.85 -6.00 -1.09
CA ASN A 244 -10.84 -7.45 -0.84
C ASN A 244 -9.70 -7.84 0.11
N TYR A 245 -8.57 -8.31 -0.42
CA TYR A 245 -7.44 -8.81 0.37
C TYR A 245 -6.16 -7.99 0.17
N CYS A 246 -5.42 -7.75 1.26
CA CYS A 246 -4.16 -7.02 1.25
C CYS A 246 -3.25 -7.48 2.43
N PRO A 247 -2.34 -8.45 2.23
CA PRO A 247 -1.53 -9.01 3.31
C PRO A 247 -0.60 -7.96 3.95
N TYR A 248 -0.18 -6.97 3.16
CA TYR A 248 0.65 -5.86 3.64
C TYR A 248 -0.14 -4.83 4.44
N CYS A 249 -1.46 -4.72 4.22
CA CYS A 249 -2.35 -3.89 5.02
C CYS A 249 -2.62 -4.54 6.38
N GLU A 250 -2.78 -5.87 6.42
CA GLU A 250 -2.86 -6.66 7.65
C GLU A 250 -1.57 -6.53 8.48
N LYS A 251 -0.40 -6.74 7.86
CA LYS A 251 0.90 -6.52 8.53
C LYS A 251 1.09 -5.09 9.04
N PHE A 252 0.61 -4.07 8.31
CA PHE A 252 0.67 -2.68 8.80
C PHE A 252 -0.26 -2.46 10.00
N LYS A 253 -1.48 -3.03 9.97
CA LYS A 253 -2.42 -3.00 11.11
C LYS A 253 -1.81 -3.68 12.35
N GLU A 254 -1.20 -4.85 12.19
CA GLU A 254 -0.52 -5.60 13.25
C GLU A 254 0.71 -4.88 13.80
N ASN A 255 1.68 -4.51 12.95
CA ASN A 255 3.01 -4.10 13.40
C ASN A 255 3.13 -2.60 13.69
N VAL A 256 2.15 -1.79 13.29
CA VAL A 256 2.17 -0.32 13.49
C VAL A 256 0.92 0.17 14.21
N VAL A 257 -0.27 -0.18 13.73
CA VAL A 257 -1.52 0.45 14.20
C VAL A 257 -1.99 -0.11 15.55
N ALA A 258 -1.73 -1.38 15.85
CA ALA A 258 -2.12 -2.00 17.12
C ALA A 258 -1.50 -1.31 18.35
N ASP A 259 -0.25 -0.86 18.24
CA ASP A 259 0.47 -0.12 19.30
C ASP A 259 0.34 1.41 19.18
N TYR A 260 -0.37 1.92 18.16
CA TYR A 260 -0.45 3.37 17.90
C TYR A 260 -1.58 4.06 18.69
N GLN A 261 -1.18 4.87 19.68
CA GLN A 261 -2.04 5.69 20.53
C GLN A 261 -1.77 7.21 20.32
N GLY A 262 -1.07 7.57 19.24
CA GLY A 262 -0.55 8.91 19.02
C GLY A 262 -1.60 9.93 18.58
N SER A 263 -1.29 11.21 18.81
CA SER A 263 -2.23 12.34 18.68
C SER A 263 -2.62 12.72 17.23
N ILE A 264 -2.23 11.95 16.21
CA ILE A 264 -2.58 12.19 14.81
C ILE A 264 -3.33 10.93 14.33
N PRO A 265 -4.65 10.98 14.11
CA PRO A 265 -5.44 9.78 13.88
C PRO A 265 -5.08 9.10 12.56
N ILE A 266 -5.04 7.76 12.60
CA ILE A 266 -4.91 6.89 11.42
C ILE A 266 -6.32 6.49 10.97
N THR A 267 -6.65 6.81 9.72
CA THR A 267 -7.96 6.51 9.10
C THR A 267 -7.78 5.63 7.86
N PHE A 268 -8.58 4.57 7.75
CA PHE A 268 -8.59 3.71 6.57
C PHE A 268 -9.62 4.18 5.52
N ARG A 269 -9.26 4.04 4.24
CA ARG A 269 -10.11 4.34 3.07
C ARG A 269 -9.79 3.40 1.92
N LEU A 270 -10.78 3.10 1.09
CA LEU A 270 -10.54 2.57 -0.26
C LEU A 270 -10.09 3.69 -1.20
N ALA A 271 -9.41 3.36 -2.30
CA ALA A 271 -8.98 4.33 -3.31
C ALA A 271 -10.17 5.16 -3.87
N SER A 272 -11.35 4.53 -3.99
CA SER A 272 -12.61 5.15 -4.43
C SER A 272 -13.22 6.14 -3.41
N GLN A 273 -12.81 6.09 -2.15
CA GLN A 273 -13.42 6.86 -1.05
C GLN A 273 -12.67 8.17 -0.74
N LEU A 274 -11.71 8.60 -1.58
CA LEU A 274 -10.84 9.75 -1.34
C LEU A 274 -11.42 11.09 -1.82
N THR A 275 -12.73 11.16 -2.07
CA THR A 275 -13.40 12.36 -2.58
C THR A 275 -13.22 13.55 -1.61
N GLY A 276 -12.88 14.72 -2.15
CA GLY A 276 -12.64 15.94 -1.37
C GLY A 276 -11.21 16.12 -0.84
N LEU A 277 -10.33 15.14 -1.05
CA LEU A 277 -8.92 15.19 -0.63
C LEU A 277 -8.00 15.49 -1.82
N LYS A 278 -6.93 16.25 -1.59
CA LYS A 278 -5.90 16.59 -2.60
C LYS A 278 -4.73 15.61 -2.49
N ILE A 279 -4.89 14.45 -3.13
CA ILE A 279 -3.91 13.36 -3.18
C ILE A 279 -3.05 13.51 -4.45
N LYS A 280 -1.74 13.25 -4.33
CA LYS A 280 -0.76 13.26 -5.43
C LYS A 280 -0.04 11.91 -5.61
N SER A 281 0.06 11.11 -4.55
CA SER A 281 0.59 9.75 -4.59
C SER A 281 -0.38 8.81 -5.33
N PRO A 282 0.10 7.86 -6.15
CA PRO A 282 -0.79 7.00 -6.93
C PRO A 282 -1.54 6.01 -6.05
N THR A 283 -2.86 5.89 -6.25
CA THR A 283 -3.78 5.17 -5.35
C THR A 283 -4.04 3.71 -5.74
N TRP A 284 -3.32 3.18 -6.74
CA TRP A 284 -3.44 1.80 -7.24
C TRP A 284 -2.58 0.76 -6.49
N ALA A 285 -1.79 1.20 -5.51
CA ALA A 285 -0.94 0.35 -4.69
C ALA A 285 -1.49 0.28 -3.25
N THR A 286 -1.46 -0.90 -2.63
CA THR A 286 -1.92 -1.08 -1.24
C THR A 286 -0.91 -1.87 -0.38
N PRO A 287 -0.75 -1.50 0.91
CA PRO A 287 -1.21 -0.24 1.50
C PRO A 287 -0.52 0.95 0.82
N THR A 288 -1.15 2.12 0.86
CA THR A 288 -0.46 3.39 0.61
C THR A 288 -0.74 4.30 1.81
N VAL A 289 0.32 4.64 2.54
CA VAL A 289 0.25 5.46 3.76
C VAL A 289 0.50 6.92 3.37
N LEU A 290 -0.48 7.77 3.64
CA LEU A 290 -0.49 9.19 3.30
C LEU A 290 -0.56 10.04 4.57
N PHE A 291 0.25 11.09 4.61
CA PHE A 291 0.25 12.09 5.67
C PHE A 291 -0.33 13.39 5.10
N LEU A 292 -1.51 13.77 5.57
CA LEU A 292 -2.27 14.92 5.06
C LEU A 292 -2.31 16.05 6.09
N GLU A 293 -2.17 17.27 5.62
CA GLU A 293 -2.44 18.47 6.40
C GLU A 293 -3.54 19.28 5.72
N ASN A 294 -4.63 19.55 6.45
CA ASN A 294 -5.84 20.23 5.97
C ASN A 294 -6.40 19.67 4.65
N GLY A 295 -6.44 18.33 4.54
CA GLY A 295 -6.96 17.62 3.36
C GLY A 295 -6.01 17.56 2.16
N GLN A 296 -4.78 18.06 2.28
CA GLN A 296 -3.76 18.02 1.23
C GLN A 296 -2.60 17.09 1.62
N GLU A 297 -2.18 16.22 0.69
CA GLU A 297 -1.08 15.28 0.91
C GLU A 297 0.27 16.00 1.01
N VAL A 298 0.88 15.96 2.20
CA VAL A 298 2.24 16.43 2.45
C VAL A 298 3.24 15.37 1.97
N PHE A 299 3.06 14.12 2.40
CA PHE A 299 3.92 12.98 2.05
C PHE A 299 3.09 11.70 1.86
N GLY A 300 3.55 10.80 1.02
CA GLY A 300 2.96 9.48 0.83
C GLY A 300 4.02 8.41 0.52
N LYS A 301 3.80 7.18 0.98
CA LYS A 301 4.58 5.99 0.61
C LYS A 301 3.62 4.88 0.16
N GLN A 302 3.90 4.30 -1.01
CA GLN A 302 3.25 3.07 -1.48
C GLN A 302 3.96 1.83 -0.93
N GLY A 303 3.20 0.77 -0.66
CA GLY A 303 3.70 -0.50 -0.16
C GLY A 303 3.86 -0.54 1.36
N TYR A 304 4.36 -1.67 1.86
CA TYR A 304 4.53 -1.88 3.29
C TYR A 304 5.45 -0.81 3.90
N MET A 305 5.05 -0.29 5.06
CA MET A 305 5.82 0.66 5.85
C MET A 305 6.13 -0.01 7.18
N SER A 306 7.41 -0.28 7.42
CA SER A 306 7.86 -0.85 8.68
C SER A 306 7.73 0.17 9.83
N PRO A 307 7.73 -0.27 11.11
CA PRO A 307 7.61 0.65 12.24
C PRO A 307 8.70 1.73 12.26
N GLU A 308 9.95 1.36 11.97
CA GLU A 308 11.08 2.29 11.82
C GLU A 308 10.77 3.40 10.80
N GLU A 309 10.26 3.04 9.63
CA GLU A 309 9.92 4.01 8.58
C GLU A 309 8.69 4.85 8.95
N PHE A 310 7.68 4.23 9.56
CA PHE A 310 6.47 4.93 9.99
C PHE A 310 6.78 5.99 11.03
N TYR A 311 7.49 5.63 12.10
CA TYR A 311 7.82 6.59 13.15
C TYR A 311 8.81 7.66 12.67
N LYS A 312 9.72 7.35 11.73
CA LYS A 312 10.60 8.33 11.08
C LYS A 312 9.86 9.28 10.14
N ALA A 313 8.84 8.81 9.42
CA ALA A 313 7.96 9.65 8.60
C ALA A 313 7.04 10.52 9.46
N LEU A 314 6.37 9.92 10.44
CA LEU A 314 5.56 10.60 11.45
C LEU A 314 6.37 11.61 12.26
N GLY A 315 7.62 11.31 12.58
CA GLY A 315 8.55 12.22 13.25
C GLY A 315 8.74 13.51 12.45
N LYS A 316 9.10 13.38 11.17
CA LYS A 316 9.22 14.54 10.26
C LYS A 316 7.90 15.29 10.12
N PHE A 317 6.78 14.58 10.08
CA PHE A 317 5.46 15.18 9.87
C PHE A 317 4.86 15.86 11.11
N LYS A 318 4.93 15.25 12.30
CA LYS A 318 4.45 15.85 13.56
C LYS A 318 5.42 16.93 14.05
N LEU A 319 6.73 16.65 14.09
CA LEU A 319 7.73 17.49 14.77
C LEU A 319 8.44 18.50 13.85
N GLY A 320 8.49 18.26 12.54
CA GLY A 320 9.19 19.13 11.58
C GLY A 320 10.69 19.25 11.87
N GLN A 321 11.28 20.40 11.51
CA GLN A 321 12.66 20.76 11.91
C GLN A 321 12.62 21.45 13.28
N SER A 322 12.75 20.66 14.36
CA SER A 322 12.66 21.16 15.75
C SER A 322 13.64 20.47 16.70
N GLU A 323 13.85 21.05 17.88
CA GLU A 323 14.63 20.44 18.98
C GLU A 323 14.12 19.04 19.29
N ALA A 324 12.79 18.86 19.39
CA ALA A 324 12.16 17.56 19.61
C ALA A 324 12.51 16.51 18.53
N TYR A 325 12.55 16.89 17.24
CA TYR A 325 12.97 15.98 16.18
C TYR A 325 14.47 15.63 16.30
N ASN A 326 15.31 16.62 16.62
CA ASN A 326 16.75 16.44 16.77
C ASN A 326 17.10 15.53 17.96
N VAL A 327 16.42 15.70 19.09
CA VAL A 327 16.51 14.78 20.24
C VAL A 327 16.06 13.39 19.82
N ALA A 328 14.83 13.24 19.32
CA ALA A 328 14.22 11.95 18.99
C ALA A 328 15.02 11.09 17.99
N PHE A 329 15.53 11.69 16.90
CA PHE A 329 16.10 10.95 15.77
C PHE A 329 17.60 11.12 15.55
N ASN A 330 18.21 12.19 16.07
CA ASN A 330 19.65 12.44 15.92
C ASN A 330 20.43 12.22 17.23
N GLU A 331 19.78 11.68 18.27
CA GLU A 331 20.35 11.45 19.61
C GLU A 331 20.86 12.75 20.26
N GLY A 332 20.18 13.86 19.99
CA GLY A 332 20.39 15.14 20.66
C GLY A 332 19.89 15.14 22.11
N THR A 333 20.16 16.22 22.84
CA THR A 333 19.72 16.40 24.23
C THR A 333 19.10 17.79 24.39
N ASP A 334 17.99 17.88 25.13
CA ASP A 334 17.34 19.14 25.50
C ASP A 334 18.34 20.07 26.22
N SER A 335 18.19 21.37 26.02
CA SER A 335 18.85 22.36 26.87
C SER A 335 18.48 22.17 28.36
N ARG A 336 19.44 22.32 29.28
CA ARG A 336 19.19 22.22 30.73
C ARG A 336 18.12 23.23 31.15
N PHE A 337 17.08 22.78 31.86
CA PHE A 337 15.90 23.58 32.21
C PHE A 337 15.15 24.16 30.98
N CYS A 338 15.02 23.38 29.89
CA CYS A 338 14.30 23.81 28.70
C CYS A 338 12.84 24.22 29.00
N LYS A 339 12.22 25.00 28.10
CA LYS A 339 10.81 25.43 28.21
C LYS A 339 9.85 24.27 28.46
N GLN A 340 10.11 23.10 27.86
CA GLN A 340 9.23 21.94 28.03
C GLN A 340 9.42 21.28 29.41
N TYR A 341 10.63 21.25 29.96
CA TYR A 341 10.89 20.84 31.35
C TYR A 341 10.17 21.76 32.34
N GLU A 342 10.21 23.08 32.12
CA GLU A 342 9.55 24.05 32.99
C GLU A 342 8.02 23.88 33.04
N ILE A 343 7.41 23.45 31.93
CA ILE A 343 5.99 23.07 31.86
C ILE A 343 5.74 21.72 32.56
N PHE A 344 6.64 20.74 32.38
CA PHE A 344 6.44 19.35 32.81
C PHE A 344 6.89 19.00 34.24
N LYS A 345 7.77 19.80 34.87
CA LYS A 345 8.27 19.53 36.23
C LYS A 345 7.17 19.47 37.29
N ASN A 346 6.12 20.27 37.12
CA ASN A 346 5.02 20.45 38.08
C ASN A 346 3.65 19.97 37.54
N THR A 347 3.60 19.04 36.57
CA THR A 347 2.31 18.49 36.13
C THR A 347 1.59 17.74 37.26
N PRO A 348 0.24 17.72 37.24
CA PRO A 348 -0.57 16.94 38.18
C PRO A 348 -0.33 15.44 38.01
N ASP A 349 -1.03 14.62 38.80
CA ASP A 349 -0.97 13.16 38.69
C ASP A 349 -1.40 12.66 37.29
N GLY A 350 -0.64 11.74 36.70
CA GLY A 350 -0.75 11.35 35.30
C GLY A 350 0.43 10.52 34.79
N GLN A 351 0.59 10.49 33.47
CA GLN A 351 1.65 9.76 32.78
C GLN A 351 2.25 10.63 31.67
N PHE A 352 3.56 10.47 31.47
CA PHE A 352 4.27 10.96 30.30
C PHE A 352 4.26 9.87 29.23
N VAL A 353 3.86 10.27 28.02
CA VAL A 353 3.72 9.39 26.86
C VAL A 353 4.71 9.77 25.78
N ASP A 354 5.05 8.78 24.96
CA ASP A 354 5.81 8.95 23.73
C ASP A 354 5.13 9.97 22.81
N LYS A 355 5.83 11.04 22.43
CA LYS A 355 5.29 12.13 21.61
C LYS A 355 4.91 11.71 20.19
N LEU A 356 5.35 10.56 19.70
CA LEU A 356 4.96 10.04 18.38
C LEU A 356 3.93 8.91 18.50
N SER A 357 4.21 7.89 19.30
CA SER A 357 3.34 6.70 19.40
C SER A 357 2.20 6.83 20.41
N GLY A 358 2.26 7.78 21.35
CA GLY A 358 1.30 7.89 22.46
C GLY A 358 1.44 6.82 23.53
N ALA A 359 2.37 5.87 23.39
CA ALA A 359 2.61 4.81 24.37
C ALA A 359 3.05 5.39 25.74
N PRO A 360 2.52 4.92 26.88
CA PRO A 360 2.99 5.32 28.21
C PRO A 360 4.46 4.96 28.44
N LEU A 361 5.27 5.92 28.89
CA LEU A 361 6.71 5.75 29.14
C LEU A 361 7.08 5.92 30.61
N PHE A 362 6.54 6.94 31.29
CA PHE A 362 6.87 7.25 32.69
C PHE A 362 5.64 7.72 33.47
N ASP A 363 5.56 7.37 34.75
CA ASP A 363 4.45 7.74 35.63
C ASP A 363 4.85 8.88 36.57
N THR A 364 3.94 9.81 36.89
CA THR A 364 4.25 10.91 37.82
C THR A 364 4.50 10.44 39.26
N ARG A 365 4.04 9.23 39.61
CA ARG A 365 4.32 8.58 40.91
C ARG A 365 5.80 8.21 41.08
N ASP A 366 6.50 7.99 39.98
CA ASP A 366 7.92 7.60 39.95
C ASP A 366 8.85 8.81 39.69
N ARG A 367 8.29 10.02 39.50
CA ARG A 367 9.02 11.27 39.24
C ARG A 367 9.63 11.85 40.51
N PHE A 368 10.88 12.29 40.45
CA PHE A 368 11.53 13.07 41.52
C PHE A 368 12.32 14.27 40.96
N ASN A 369 12.61 15.25 41.82
CA ASN A 369 13.49 16.37 41.46
C ASN A 369 14.95 16.00 41.76
N SER A 370 15.77 15.90 40.71
CA SER A 370 17.21 15.60 40.81
C SER A 370 18.12 16.84 40.77
N GLY A 371 17.56 18.03 40.57
CA GLY A 371 18.33 19.27 40.34
C GLY A 371 19.11 19.31 39.01
N THR A 372 19.14 18.22 38.24
CA THR A 372 19.90 18.14 36.98
C THR A 372 19.35 19.07 35.91
N GLY A 373 18.05 19.32 35.86
CA GLY A 373 17.38 20.17 34.87
C GLY A 373 16.79 19.43 33.66
N TRP A 374 16.72 18.10 33.75
CA TRP A 374 15.89 17.22 32.90
C TRP A 374 14.90 16.46 33.79
N LEU A 375 13.84 15.90 33.21
CA LEU A 375 12.87 15.12 33.99
C LEU A 375 13.57 13.86 34.52
N SER A 376 13.29 13.51 35.78
CA SER A 376 13.95 12.40 36.47
C SER A 376 12.92 11.45 37.08
N PHE A 377 13.04 10.17 36.76
CA PHE A 377 12.16 9.10 37.25
C PHE A 377 12.98 7.95 37.83
N THR A 378 12.43 7.21 38.79
CA THR A 378 13.08 6.02 39.36
C THR A 378 12.93 4.77 38.49
N LYS A 379 11.85 4.71 37.71
CA LYS A 379 11.57 3.65 36.72
C LYS A 379 10.77 4.17 35.53
N ALA A 380 10.80 3.40 34.44
CA ALA A 380 9.85 3.51 33.33
C ALA A 380 8.61 2.64 33.57
N VAL A 381 7.61 2.76 32.69
CA VAL A 381 6.50 1.79 32.59
C VAL A 381 7.04 0.46 32.08
N ASP A 382 6.62 -0.65 32.68
CA ASP A 382 7.19 -1.98 32.41
C ASP A 382 7.11 -2.35 30.93
N GLY A 383 8.27 -2.63 30.32
CA GLY A 383 8.38 -3.01 28.92
C GLY A 383 8.13 -1.90 27.88
N SER A 384 7.99 -0.64 28.29
CA SER A 384 7.78 0.52 27.38
C SER A 384 9.05 1.06 26.71
N VAL A 385 10.20 0.83 27.34
CA VAL A 385 11.54 1.29 26.89
C VAL A 385 12.51 0.12 26.76
N TYR A 386 13.65 0.38 26.13
CA TYR A 386 14.81 -0.50 26.18
C TYR A 386 16.12 0.28 26.35
N GLU A 387 17.15 -0.43 26.78
CA GLU A 387 18.49 0.08 27.06
C GLU A 387 19.46 -0.17 25.89
N LYS A 388 20.29 0.82 25.56
CA LYS A 388 21.34 0.73 24.53
C LYS A 388 22.65 1.31 25.07
N PRO A 389 23.80 0.60 25.00
CA PRO A 389 25.07 1.15 25.45
C PRO A 389 25.50 2.37 24.62
N ASP A 390 25.78 3.48 25.28
CA ASP A 390 26.30 4.71 24.69
C ASP A 390 27.71 5.00 25.21
N ASN A 391 28.69 4.93 24.29
CA ASN A 391 30.11 5.19 24.58
C ASN A 391 30.61 6.52 23.97
N LYS A 392 29.69 7.43 23.59
CA LYS A 392 30.05 8.71 22.97
C LYS A 392 30.78 9.65 23.94
N TYR A 393 31.61 10.52 23.38
CA TYR A 393 32.40 11.53 24.11
C TYR A 393 33.32 10.97 25.21
N GLY A 394 33.69 9.69 25.14
CA GLY A 394 34.52 9.01 26.14
C GLY A 394 33.79 8.63 27.43
N LEU A 395 32.48 8.92 27.54
CA LEU A 395 31.65 8.52 28.67
C LEU A 395 31.08 7.12 28.43
N LYS A 396 30.92 6.32 29.50
CA LYS A 396 30.12 5.09 29.45
C LYS A 396 28.74 5.39 30.05
N ARG A 397 27.71 5.35 29.22
CA ARG A 397 26.31 5.60 29.60
C ARG A 397 25.39 4.51 29.06
N ILE A 398 24.17 4.46 29.59
CA ILE A 398 23.09 3.63 29.07
C ILE A 398 22.03 4.57 28.52
N GLU A 399 21.83 4.54 27.21
CA GLU A 399 20.78 5.26 26.50
C GLU A 399 19.43 4.57 26.72
N ILE A 400 18.37 5.38 26.92
CA ILE A 400 16.99 4.94 27.02
C ILE A 400 16.24 5.36 25.74
N ARG A 401 15.55 4.40 25.12
CA ARG A 401 14.78 4.59 23.88
C ARG A 401 13.38 4.02 24.01
N SER A 402 12.41 4.63 23.32
CA SER A 402 11.03 4.10 23.24
C SER A 402 11.03 2.78 22.49
N LYS A 403 10.41 1.74 23.06
CA LYS A 403 10.31 0.43 22.40
C LYS A 403 9.33 0.45 21.22
N THR A 404 8.30 1.30 21.28
CA THR A 404 7.26 1.38 20.24
C THR A 404 7.71 2.21 19.04
N SER A 405 8.42 3.32 19.25
CA SER A 405 8.77 4.27 18.17
C SER A 405 10.25 4.38 17.81
N ASP A 406 11.14 3.75 18.59
CA ASP A 406 12.60 3.88 18.46
C ASP A 406 13.09 5.35 18.46
N VAL A 407 12.45 6.22 19.26
CA VAL A 407 12.98 7.55 19.56
C VAL A 407 13.92 7.52 20.76
N HIS A 408 14.99 8.32 20.69
CA HIS A 408 15.83 8.63 21.84
C HIS A 408 15.04 9.41 22.91
N LEU A 409 15.09 8.92 24.15
CA LEU A 409 14.41 9.54 25.30
C LEU A 409 15.41 10.21 26.25
N GLY A 410 16.57 9.61 26.47
CA GLY A 410 17.60 10.13 27.38
C GLY A 410 18.57 9.04 27.83
N HIS A 411 18.97 9.06 29.10
CA HIS A 411 19.92 8.11 29.68
C HIS A 411 19.52 7.68 31.09
N VAL A 412 19.92 6.48 31.51
CA VAL A 412 19.76 6.00 32.90
C VAL A 412 21.11 5.98 33.64
N PHE A 413 21.06 6.31 34.93
CA PHE A 413 22.21 6.43 35.82
C PHE A 413 21.96 5.72 37.16
N PRO A 414 22.99 5.20 37.87
CA PRO A 414 22.84 4.49 39.15
C PRO A 414 22.84 5.41 40.38
N ASP A 415 22.45 6.68 40.23
CA ASP A 415 22.57 7.76 41.23
C ASP A 415 21.21 8.34 41.67
N GLY A 416 20.15 7.54 41.57
CA GLY A 416 18.81 7.91 42.02
C GLY A 416 18.60 7.76 43.55
N PRO A 417 17.42 8.18 44.06
CA PRO A 417 17.13 8.18 45.48
C PRO A 417 17.22 6.75 46.05
N ASN A 418 17.85 6.62 47.22
CA ASN A 418 18.05 5.34 47.91
C ASN A 418 18.78 4.27 47.05
N GLY A 419 19.61 4.69 46.08
CA GLY A 419 20.33 3.77 45.19
C GLY A 419 19.48 3.19 44.06
N GLN A 420 18.28 3.70 43.83
CA GLN A 420 17.46 3.36 42.67
C GLN A 420 18.06 3.95 41.38
N PRO A 421 17.70 3.45 40.19
CA PRO A 421 18.07 4.10 38.93
C PRO A 421 17.51 5.53 38.85
N ARG A 422 18.17 6.38 38.07
CA ARG A 422 17.68 7.70 37.65
C ARG A 422 17.57 7.73 36.13
N TYR A 423 16.35 7.57 35.64
CA TYR A 423 15.98 7.79 34.25
C TYR A 423 15.94 9.31 34.01
N CYS A 424 16.94 9.82 33.30
CA CYS A 424 17.15 11.24 33.01
C CYS A 424 16.67 11.54 31.57
N ILE A 425 15.48 12.12 31.45
CA ILE A 425 14.69 12.11 30.21
C ILE A 425 14.46 13.52 29.67
N ASN A 426 14.64 13.67 28.36
CA ASN A 426 14.35 14.89 27.61
C ASN A 426 12.85 15.17 27.63
N ALA A 427 12.47 16.41 27.93
CA ALA A 427 11.07 16.81 28.02
C ALA A 427 10.45 17.08 26.63
N THR A 428 11.24 17.50 25.64
CA THR A 428 10.70 17.85 24.30
C THR A 428 10.14 16.66 23.53
N VAL A 429 10.57 15.43 23.82
CA VAL A 429 10.13 14.16 23.19
C VAL A 429 9.00 13.44 23.93
N LEU A 430 8.45 14.06 24.97
CA LEU A 430 7.28 13.59 25.71
C LEU A 430 6.06 14.46 25.41
N ASP A 431 4.87 13.85 25.45
CA ASP A 431 3.59 14.54 25.73
C ASP A 431 3.10 14.09 27.12
N PHE A 432 2.12 14.77 27.73
CA PHE A 432 1.62 14.46 29.08
C PHE A 432 0.11 14.23 29.11
N VAL A 433 -0.32 13.16 29.79
CA VAL A 433 -1.72 12.75 29.95
C VAL A 433 -2.08 12.77 31.45
N PRO A 434 -2.97 13.67 31.91
CA PRO A 434 -3.46 13.65 33.28
C PRO A 434 -4.22 12.36 33.59
N ARG A 435 -4.05 11.81 34.79
CA ARG A 435 -4.86 10.67 35.26
C ARG A 435 -6.28 11.18 35.49
N GLN A 436 -7.26 10.56 34.81
CA GLN A 436 -8.66 10.90 35.06
C GLN A 436 -8.99 10.59 36.52
N LYS A 437 -9.53 11.59 37.24
CA LYS A 437 -10.17 11.33 38.53
C LYS A 437 -11.47 10.60 38.24
N ASN A 438 -11.57 9.34 38.65
CA ASN A 438 -12.84 8.63 38.66
C ASN A 438 -13.85 9.50 39.43
N ALA A 439 -14.96 9.85 38.79
CA ALA A 439 -16.09 10.42 39.50
C ALA A 439 -16.57 9.37 40.48
N VAL A 440 -16.48 9.65 41.78
CA VAL A 440 -17.06 8.79 42.81
C VAL A 440 -18.56 8.78 42.57
N SER A 441 -19.12 7.61 42.30
CA SER A 441 -20.57 7.38 42.30
C SER A 441 -21.07 7.56 43.74
N GLY A 442 -21.68 8.72 44.00
CA GLY A 442 -22.44 9.00 45.23
C GLY A 442 -23.85 8.44 45.19
#